data_AF-A0A822HMP5-F1
#
_entry.id   AF-A0A822HMP5-F1
#
_cell.length_a   1.000
_cell.length_b   1.000
_cell.length_c   1.000
_cell.angle_alpha   90.00
_cell.angle_beta   90.00
_cell.angle_gamma   90.00
#
_symmetry.space_group_name_H-M   'P 1'
#
loop_
_entity.id
_entity.type
_entity.pdbx_description
1 polymer ?
#
loop_
_entity_poly.entity_id
_entity_poly.type
_entity_poly.pdbx_seq_one_letter_code
_entity_poly.pdbx_strand_id
1 'polypeptide(L)'
;TMPTTNTSANTSEALASYTAALNTDANVRDYAIQFICNLSITTIDSIKLQASTMNHLTEATPALSRQALTLAVSKSSDLVNALYDMVDTVS
;
A
#
# COMPACT_ATOMS: atom_id res chain seq x y z
N THR A 1 -33.65 33.42 13.20
CA THR A 1 -32.30 32.87 13.47
C THR A 1 -32.02 31.83 12.41
N MET A 2 -31.14 32.12 11.45
CA MET A 2 -30.72 31.12 10.46
C MET A 2 -29.67 30.20 11.11
N PRO A 3 -29.72 28.87 10.90
CA PRO A 3 -28.67 27.98 11.38
C PRO A 3 -27.41 28.24 10.57
N THR A 4 -26.35 28.66 11.26
CA THR A 4 -25.00 28.73 10.71
C THR A 4 -24.56 27.33 10.31
N THR A 5 -24.16 27.18 9.05
CA THR A 5 -23.64 25.97 8.44
C THR A 5 -22.43 25.43 9.21
N ASN A 6 -22.64 24.39 10.03
CA ASN A 6 -21.61 23.55 10.65
C ASN A 6 -20.90 22.62 9.63
N THR A 7 -20.68 23.09 8.40
CA THR A 7 -20.13 22.26 7.32
C THR A 7 -18.70 21.80 7.62
N SER A 8 -17.92 22.59 8.38
CA SER A 8 -16.52 22.27 8.74
C SER A 8 -16.36 21.21 9.84
N ALA A 9 -17.32 21.07 10.76
CA ALA A 9 -17.22 20.10 11.85
C ALA A 9 -17.57 18.69 11.37
N ASN A 10 -18.60 18.60 10.51
CA ASN A 10 -19.04 17.34 9.91
C ASN A 10 -17.99 16.71 8.98
N THR A 11 -17.15 17.51 8.31
CA THR A 11 -16.10 17.00 7.42
C THR A 11 -14.93 16.36 8.16
N SER A 12 -14.53 16.92 9.32
CA SER A 12 -13.41 16.36 10.11
C SER A 12 -13.78 15.07 10.83
N GLU A 13 -15.00 14.96 11.36
CA GLU A 13 -15.49 13.72 11.98
C GLU A 13 -15.73 12.62 10.93
N ALA A 14 -16.25 12.99 9.74
CA ALA A 14 -16.37 12.06 8.62
C ALA A 14 -14.99 11.56 8.16
N LEU A 15 -13.98 12.43 8.08
CA LEU A 15 -12.61 12.06 7.71
C LEU A 15 -11.95 11.15 8.76
N ALA A 16 -12.17 11.42 10.05
CA ALA A 16 -11.67 10.61 11.15
C ALA A 16 -12.35 9.23 11.20
N SER A 17 -13.66 9.16 10.97
CA SER A 17 -14.41 7.90 10.89
C SER A 17 -14.02 7.08 9.66
N TYR A 18 -13.80 7.73 8.52
CA TYR A 18 -13.26 7.10 7.30
C TYR A 18 -11.83 6.58 7.51
N THR A 19 -10.96 7.36 8.14
CA THR A 19 -9.60 6.95 8.51
C THR A 19 -9.61 5.80 9.52
N ALA A 20 -10.54 5.81 10.48
CA ALA A 20 -10.72 4.72 11.42
C ALA A 20 -11.24 3.44 10.74
N ALA A 21 -12.16 3.55 9.79
CA ALA A 21 -12.63 2.43 8.97
C ALA A 21 -11.50 1.86 8.10
N LEU A 22 -10.71 2.74 7.46
CA LEU A 22 -9.49 2.35 6.75
C LEU A 22 -8.49 1.66 7.69
N ASN A 23 -8.25 2.18 8.90
CA ASN A 23 -7.40 1.54 9.90
C ASN A 23 -7.94 0.20 10.39
N THR A 24 -9.27 0.06 10.48
CA THR A 24 -9.94 -1.20 10.84
C THR A 24 -9.69 -2.28 9.79
N ASP A 25 -9.47 -1.89 8.54
CA ASP A 25 -9.17 -2.78 7.42
C ASP A 25 -7.67 -3.11 7.24
N ALA A 26 -6.83 -2.78 8.24
CA ALA A 26 -5.40 -3.08 8.22
C ALA A 26 -5.10 -4.58 8.01
N ASN A 27 -5.95 -5.48 8.52
CA ASN A 27 -5.79 -6.93 8.30
C ASN A 27 -5.95 -7.33 6.83
N VAL A 28 -6.86 -6.69 6.08
CA VAL A 28 -7.05 -6.94 4.66
C VAL A 28 -5.83 -6.45 3.87
N ARG A 29 -5.25 -5.31 4.26
CA ARG A 29 -4.01 -4.80 3.66
C ARG A 29 -2.80 -5.68 3.99
N ASP A 30 -2.65 -6.10 5.23
CA ASP A 30 -1.58 -7.02 5.64
C ASP A 30 -1.66 -8.34 4.87
N TYR A 31 -2.88 -8.85 4.67
CA TYR A 31 -3.14 -10.00 3.82
C TYR A 31 -2.77 -9.73 2.35
N ALA A 32 -3.16 -8.58 1.80
CA ALA A 32 -2.82 -8.21 0.43
C ALA A 32 -1.31 -8.04 0.22
N ILE A 33 -0.59 -7.49 1.20
CA ILE A 33 0.87 -7.39 1.18
C ILE A 33 1.48 -8.80 1.19
N GLN A 34 1.04 -9.69 2.09
CA GLN A 34 1.50 -11.08 2.08
C GLN A 34 1.25 -11.76 0.74
N PHE A 35 0.06 -11.57 0.16
CA PHE A 35 -0.28 -12.13 -1.14
C PHE A 35 0.68 -11.66 -2.24
N ILE A 36 0.93 -10.35 -2.34
CA ILE A 36 1.83 -9.78 -3.36
C ILE A 36 3.28 -10.24 -3.14
N CYS A 37 3.74 -10.31 -1.90
CA CYS A 37 5.08 -10.79 -1.59
C CYS A 37 5.32 -12.22 -2.11
N ASN A 38 4.28 -13.06 -2.08
CA ASN A 38 4.33 -14.44 -2.57
C ASN A 38 4.21 -14.58 -4.10
N LEU A 39 3.90 -13.50 -4.84
CA LEU A 39 3.84 -13.54 -6.30
C LEU A 39 5.25 -13.62 -6.89
N SER A 40 5.44 -14.51 -7.86
CA SER A 40 6.70 -14.59 -8.61
C SER A 40 6.94 -13.33 -9.43
N ILE A 41 8.21 -12.96 -9.61
CA ILE A 41 8.64 -11.88 -10.49
C ILE A 41 9.18 -12.51 -11.76
N THR A 42 8.43 -12.40 -12.86
CA THR A 42 8.73 -13.15 -14.10
C THR A 42 8.98 -12.25 -15.31
N THR A 43 8.48 -11.02 -15.27
CA THR A 43 8.56 -10.05 -16.38
C THR A 43 8.65 -8.62 -15.85
N ILE A 44 9.08 -7.69 -16.70
CA ILE A 44 9.05 -6.25 -16.38
C ILE A 44 7.63 -5.78 -16.01
N ASP A 45 6.60 -6.29 -16.66
CA ASP A 45 5.22 -5.91 -16.33
C ASP A 45 4.76 -6.47 -14.97
N SER A 46 5.26 -7.64 -14.57
CA SER A 46 5.07 -8.15 -13.21
C SER A 46 5.73 -7.24 -12.17
N ILE A 47 6.91 -6.67 -12.49
CA ILE A 47 7.60 -5.71 -11.61
C ILE A 47 6.77 -4.45 -11.46
N LYS A 48 6.33 -3.84 -12.57
CA LYS A 48 5.51 -2.62 -12.56
C LYS A 48 4.22 -2.80 -11.76
N LEU A 49 3.50 -3.91 -12.01
CA LEU A 49 2.24 -4.18 -11.32
C LEU A 49 2.45 -4.37 -9.82
N GLN A 50 3.43 -5.19 -9.42
CA GLN A 50 3.69 -5.46 -8.01
C GLN A 50 4.21 -4.20 -7.28
N ALA A 51 5.09 -3.41 -7.91
CA ALA A 51 5.60 -2.16 -7.34
C ALA A 51 4.49 -1.11 -7.16
N SER A 52 3.65 -0.89 -8.19
CA SER A 52 2.54 0.06 -8.12
C SER A 52 1.52 -0.36 -7.05
N THR A 53 1.20 -1.65 -6.98
CA THR A 53 0.27 -2.17 -5.96
C THR A 53 0.86 -2.04 -4.56
N MET A 54 2.15 -2.33 -4.37
CA MET A 54 2.81 -2.18 -3.07
C MET A 54 2.81 -0.72 -2.61
N ASN A 55 3.10 0.22 -3.52
CA ASN A 55 3.05 1.64 -3.21
C ASN A 55 1.65 2.06 -2.70
N HIS A 56 0.59 1.63 -3.38
CA HIS A 56 -0.79 1.89 -2.94
C HIS A 56 -1.11 1.29 -1.56
N LEU A 57 -0.58 0.12 -1.23
CA LEU A 57 -0.81 -0.54 0.05
C LEU A 57 -0.02 0.11 1.20
N THR A 58 1.17 0.66 0.93
CA THR A 58 2.03 1.28 1.93
C THR A 58 1.79 2.78 2.14
N GLU A 59 1.31 3.49 1.12
CA GLU A 59 1.02 4.94 1.19
C GLU A 59 -0.22 5.23 2.05
N ALA A 60 -1.13 4.27 2.19
CA ALA A 60 -2.47 4.53 2.68
C ALA A 60 -2.61 4.77 4.19
N THR A 61 -1.70 4.38 5.09
CA THR A 61 -2.01 4.42 6.55
C THR A 61 -0.83 4.13 7.52
N PRO A 62 -0.80 4.75 8.73
CA PRO A 62 0.16 4.48 9.81
C PRO A 62 -0.09 3.19 10.63
N ALA A 63 -1.07 2.35 10.27
CA ALA A 63 -1.52 1.17 11.03
C ALA A 63 -1.12 -0.19 10.42
N LEU A 64 -0.21 -0.21 9.43
CA LEU A 64 0.36 -1.47 8.94
C LEU A 64 1.12 -2.19 10.07
N SER A 65 0.99 -3.51 10.16
CA SER A 65 1.80 -4.25 11.12
C SER A 65 3.28 -4.13 10.79
N ARG A 66 4.12 -4.25 11.81
CA ARG A 66 5.58 -4.32 11.61
C ARG A 66 5.95 -5.45 10.64
N GLN A 67 5.22 -6.56 10.66
CA GLN A 67 5.43 -7.67 9.75
C GLN A 67 5.14 -7.28 8.30
N ALA A 68 4.02 -6.61 8.03
CA ALA A 68 3.68 -6.14 6.70
C ALA A 68 4.69 -5.12 6.16
N LEU A 69 5.17 -4.21 7.01
CA LEU A 69 6.24 -3.26 6.64
C LEU A 69 7.54 -3.98 6.28
N THR A 70 7.96 -4.98 7.07
CA THR A 70 9.16 -5.79 6.75
C THR A 70 9.00 -6.51 5.41
N LEU A 71 7.83 -7.10 5.17
CA LEU A 71 7.53 -7.80 3.91
C LEU A 71 7.55 -6.84 2.72
N ALA A 72 6.97 -5.64 2.86
CA ALA A 72 6.97 -4.63 1.82
C ALA A 72 8.38 -4.16 1.46
N VAL A 73 9.25 -3.93 2.46
CA VAL A 73 10.66 -3.56 2.23
C VAL A 73 11.41 -4.68 1.53
N SER A 74 11.28 -5.93 2.00
CA SER A 74 11.91 -7.10 1.37
C SER A 74 11.49 -7.23 -0.08
N LYS A 75 10.17 -7.18 -0.35
CA LYS A 75 9.64 -7.31 -1.70
C LYS A 75 10.09 -6.18 -2.62
N SER A 76 10.19 -4.95 -2.10
CA SER A 76 10.71 -3.81 -2.86
C SER A 76 12.16 -4.02 -3.26
N SER A 77 13.00 -4.59 -2.38
CA SER A 77 14.37 -4.98 -2.72
C SER A 77 14.40 -6.06 -3.81
N ASP A 78 13.55 -7.09 -3.70
CA ASP A 78 13.49 -8.15 -4.70
C ASP A 78 13.09 -7.62 -6.09
N LEU A 79 12.13 -6.69 -6.14
CA LEU A 79 11.69 -6.04 -7.38
C LEU A 79 12.81 -5.21 -8.02
N VAL A 80 13.61 -4.50 -7.22
CA VAL A 80 14.76 -3.74 -7.71
C VAL A 80 15.84 -4.67 -8.25
N ASN A 81 16.19 -5.72 -7.52
CA ASN A 81 17.18 -6.70 -7.96
C ASN A 81 16.76 -7.39 -9.26
N ALA A 82 15.50 -7.85 -9.33
CA ALA A 82 14.96 -8.47 -10.54
C ALA A 82 14.96 -7.51 -11.74
N LEU A 83 14.73 -6.21 -11.50
CA LEU A 83 14.82 -5.20 -12.56
C LEU A 83 16.26 -5.08 -13.08
N TYR A 84 17.26 -5.01 -12.18
CA TYR A 84 18.66 -4.95 -12.57
C TYR A 84 19.08 -6.21 -13.34
N ASP A 85 18.75 -7.40 -12.86
CA ASP A 85 19.08 -8.66 -13.53
C ASP A 85 18.50 -8.73 -14.94
N MET A 86 17.27 -8.23 -15.13
CA MET A 86 16.61 -8.17 -16.44
C MET A 86 17.21 -7.12 -17.37
N VAL A 87 17.75 -6.02 -16.85
CA VAL A 87 18.44 -5.00 -17.65
C VAL A 87 19.84 -5.48 -18.04
N ASP A 88 20.57 -6.11 -17.11
CA ASP A 88 21.91 -6.65 -17.35
C ASP A 88 21.91 -7.83 -18.33
N THR A 89 20.85 -8.65 -18.34
CA THR A 89 20.71 -9.73 -19.34
C THR A 89 20.35 -9.26 -20.75
N VAL A 90 19.94 -7.99 -20.91
CA VAL A 90 19.60 -7.37 -22.19
C VAL A 90 20.74 -6.49 -22.72
N SER A 91 21.77 -6.22 -21.90
CA SER A 91 22.94 -5.38 -22.20
C SER A 91 24.11 -6.19 -22.77
#